data_AF-A0A9E3TZ99-F1
#
_entry.id   AF-A0A9E3TZ99-F1
#
_cell.length_a   1.000
_cell.length_b   1.000
_cell.length_c   1.000
_cell.angle_alpha   90.00
_cell.angle_beta   90.00
_cell.angle_gamma   90.00
#
_symmetry.space_group_name_H-M   'P 1'
#
loop_
_entity.id
_entity.type
_entity.pdbx_description
1 polymer ?
#
loop_
_entity_poly.entity_id
_entity_poly.type
_entity_poly.pdbx_seq_one_letter_code
_entity_poly.pdbx_strand_id
1 'polypeptide(L)'
;FGPAEIGSLKVGLQIGAVYRFQVSRIPNHVGGEVFPSVEVIDRLHPPEGAQWRFPIPIQLTENELGMALDGKFVTRVIYVENPTAALAHASKPNQQRYYEVRPDADPLEAADALGRPVAILRIGSRMPGESGPDSAFLYGSPPVVRVRGLQIAPPRIEELPPGLPQAAVPQVAVPRGDVARRSLFPLR
;
A
#
# COMPACT_ATOMS: atom_id res chain seq x y z
N PHE A 1 19.01 15.99 -1.09
CA PHE A 1 17.64 15.82 -1.61
C PHE A 1 17.48 16.60 -2.92
N GLY A 2 16.55 16.18 -3.80
CA GLY A 2 16.21 16.96 -5.00
C GLY A 2 15.17 18.05 -4.71
N PRO A 3 14.70 18.80 -5.73
CA PRO A 3 13.72 19.86 -5.53
C PRO A 3 12.40 19.32 -4.96
N ALA A 4 11.77 20.10 -4.08
CA ALA A 4 10.48 19.77 -3.47
C ALA A 4 9.35 19.80 -4.51
N GLU A 5 8.37 18.90 -4.35
CA GLU A 5 7.14 18.85 -5.15
C GLU A 5 5.94 18.90 -4.20
N ILE A 6 4.88 19.62 -4.58
CA ILE A 6 3.65 19.73 -3.78
C ILE A 6 2.65 18.69 -4.29
N GLY A 7 2.06 17.92 -3.38
CA GLY A 7 1.10 16.86 -3.73
C GLY A 7 1.81 15.54 -4.05
N SER A 8 1.67 15.06 -5.28
CA SER A 8 2.19 13.75 -5.71
C SER A 8 3.55 13.83 -6.39
N LEU A 9 4.46 12.94 -6.03
CA LEU A 9 5.75 12.72 -6.70
C LEU A 9 5.72 11.39 -7.46
N LYS A 10 6.15 11.37 -8.73
CA LYS A 10 6.34 10.13 -9.51
C LYS A 10 7.81 9.94 -9.87
N VAL A 11 8.36 8.81 -9.46
CA VAL A 11 9.78 8.47 -9.64
C VAL A 11 9.96 7.01 -10.04
N GLY A 12 10.99 6.75 -10.85
CA GLY A 12 11.54 5.42 -11.08
C GLY A 12 12.66 5.13 -10.08
N LEU A 13 12.54 4.00 -9.39
CA LEU A 13 13.46 3.54 -8.36
C LEU A 13 14.07 2.19 -8.77
N GLN A 14 15.31 1.93 -8.35
CA GLN A 14 15.95 0.63 -8.50
C GLN A 14 15.39 -0.35 -7.46
N ILE A 15 15.27 -1.61 -7.87
CA ILE A 15 14.80 -2.69 -6.99
C ILE A 15 15.92 -3.09 -6.03
N GLY A 16 15.56 -3.32 -4.77
CA GLY A 16 16.48 -3.68 -3.69
C GLY A 16 17.29 -2.52 -3.14
N ALA A 17 17.17 -1.33 -3.73
CA ALA A 17 17.78 -0.11 -3.20
C ALA A 17 16.81 0.62 -2.27
N VAL A 18 17.35 1.22 -1.21
CA VAL A 18 16.57 2.00 -0.24
C VAL A 18 16.72 3.48 -0.56
N TYR A 19 15.59 4.17 -0.70
CA TYR A 19 15.54 5.59 -1.04
C TYR A 19 15.03 6.40 0.14
N ARG A 20 15.75 7.46 0.48
CA ARG A 20 15.30 8.42 1.49
C ARG A 20 14.51 9.56 0.85
N PHE A 21 13.32 9.80 1.39
CA PHE A 21 12.50 10.97 1.07
C PHE A 21 12.48 11.93 2.25
N GLN A 22 12.14 13.19 1.97
CA GLN A 22 11.86 14.21 2.97
C GLN A 22 10.42 14.67 2.75
N VAL A 23 9.63 14.66 3.82
CA VAL A 23 8.28 15.20 3.85
C VAL A 23 8.27 16.34 4.85
N SER A 24 7.89 17.52 4.39
CA SER A 24 7.82 18.76 5.16
C SER A 24 6.49 19.44 4.88
N ARG A 25 6.21 20.53 5.61
CA ARG A 25 4.93 21.28 5.51
C ARG A 25 3.73 20.36 5.75
N ILE A 26 3.84 19.53 6.79
CA ILE A 26 2.82 18.57 7.19
C ILE A 26 1.63 19.36 7.78
N PRO A 27 0.38 19.12 7.34
CA PRO A 27 -0.81 19.77 7.90
C PRO A 27 -0.84 19.63 9.42
N ASN A 28 -1.25 20.70 10.12
CA ASN A 28 -1.34 20.76 11.59
C ASN A 28 -0.04 20.53 12.37
N HIS A 29 1.11 20.37 11.70
CA HIS A 29 2.42 20.16 12.29
C HIS A 29 3.44 21.18 11.76
N VAL A 30 3.38 22.41 12.29
CA VAL A 30 4.25 23.51 11.87
C VAL A 30 5.72 23.18 12.15
N GLY A 31 6.56 23.27 11.12
CA GLY A 31 7.98 22.91 11.21
C GLY A 31 8.25 21.40 11.29
N GLY A 32 7.20 20.57 11.29
CA GLY A 32 7.33 19.12 11.30
C GLY A 32 7.94 18.61 10.00
N GLU A 33 8.97 17.78 10.12
CA GLU A 33 9.59 17.07 9.02
C GLU A 33 9.81 15.61 9.39
N VAL A 34 9.54 14.73 8.43
CA VAL A 34 9.83 13.30 8.56
C VAL A 34 10.61 12.81 7.35
N PHE A 35 11.39 11.76 7.56
CA PHE A 35 12.33 11.25 6.57
C PHE A 35 12.07 9.77 6.24
N PRO A 36 10.93 9.47 5.57
CA PRO A 36 10.57 8.10 5.27
C PRO A 36 11.56 7.47 4.30
N SER A 37 11.73 6.16 4.42
CA SER A 37 12.45 5.35 3.44
C SER A 37 11.48 4.46 2.67
N VAL A 38 11.68 4.37 1.36
CA VAL A 38 10.98 3.41 0.50
C VAL A 38 11.99 2.47 -0.13
N GLU A 39 11.67 1.20 -0.12
CA GLU A 39 12.42 0.13 -0.77
C GLU A 39 11.46 -0.60 -1.70
N VAL A 40 11.76 -0.62 -3.01
CA VAL A 40 10.99 -1.41 -3.97
C VAL A 40 11.62 -2.78 -4.03
N ILE A 41 10.84 -3.82 -3.73
CA ILE A 41 11.32 -5.20 -3.66
C ILE A 41 10.89 -6.06 -4.85
N ASP A 42 9.83 -5.65 -5.58
CA ASP A 42 9.40 -6.31 -6.83
C ASP A 42 8.67 -5.33 -7.77
N ARG A 43 8.49 -5.74 -9.05
CA ARG A 43 7.77 -4.99 -10.09
C ARG A 43 6.29 -5.37 -10.15
N LEU A 44 5.49 -4.44 -10.68
CA LEU A 44 4.08 -4.70 -11.02
C LEU A 44 3.87 -5.54 -12.29
N HIS A 45 4.94 -5.85 -13.02
CA HIS A 45 4.88 -6.58 -14.30
C HIS A 45 3.81 -6.07 -15.29
N PRO A 46 3.73 -4.75 -15.55
CA PRO A 46 2.77 -4.22 -16.52
C PRO A 46 3.16 -4.63 -17.96
N PRO A 47 2.25 -4.50 -18.93
CA PRO A 47 2.57 -4.69 -20.34
C PRO A 47 3.79 -3.85 -20.75
N GLU A 48 4.55 -4.36 -21.72
CA GLU A 48 5.75 -3.68 -22.22
C GLU A 48 5.45 -2.24 -22.64
N GLY A 49 6.33 -1.30 -22.25
CA GLY A 49 6.14 0.14 -22.49
C GLY A 49 5.14 0.84 -21.56
N ALA A 50 4.31 0.11 -20.79
CA ALA A 50 3.31 0.70 -19.90
C ALA A 50 3.79 0.91 -18.45
N GLN A 51 5.07 0.67 -18.15
CA GLN A 51 5.65 0.79 -16.80
C GLN A 51 5.35 2.13 -16.11
N TRP A 52 5.36 3.24 -16.86
CA TRP A 52 5.09 4.57 -16.30
C TRP A 52 3.61 4.85 -16.08
N ARG A 53 2.72 4.03 -16.67
CA ARG A 53 1.26 4.13 -16.53
C ARG A 53 0.74 3.48 -15.26
N PHE A 54 1.47 2.51 -14.72
CA PHE A 54 1.09 1.75 -13.53
C PHE A 54 2.16 1.90 -12.45
N PRO A 55 2.21 3.03 -11.72
CA PRO A 55 3.09 3.18 -10.57
C PRO A 55 2.59 2.35 -9.38
N ILE A 56 3.49 1.97 -8.47
CA ILE A 56 3.11 1.48 -7.13
C ILE A 56 2.62 2.70 -6.32
N PRO A 57 1.33 2.78 -5.94
CA PRO A 57 0.85 3.89 -5.16
C PRO A 57 1.33 3.76 -3.71
N ILE A 58 1.88 4.85 -3.16
CA ILE A 58 2.23 4.96 -1.74
C ILE A 58 1.61 6.28 -1.24
N GLN A 59 0.51 6.16 -0.50
CA GLN A 59 -0.15 7.30 0.12
C GLN A 59 0.38 7.49 1.53
N LEU A 60 0.97 8.66 1.81
CA LEU A 60 1.33 9.07 3.17
C LEU A 60 0.14 9.80 3.78
N THR A 61 -0.43 9.26 4.86
CA THR A 61 -1.57 9.86 5.54
C THR A 61 -1.13 10.79 6.66
N GLU A 62 -1.95 11.81 6.96
CA GLU A 62 -1.67 12.74 8.06
C GLU A 62 -1.49 12.01 9.40
N ASN A 63 -2.28 10.97 9.67
CA ASN A 63 -2.16 10.18 10.89
C ASN A 63 -0.80 9.46 11.01
N GLU A 64 -0.30 8.85 9.92
CA GLU A 64 1.01 8.20 9.92
C GLU A 64 2.15 9.20 10.09
N LEU A 65 2.03 10.38 9.47
CA LEU A 65 3.00 11.45 9.62
C LEU A 65 3.00 11.99 11.05
N GLY A 66 1.82 12.19 11.66
CA GLY A 66 1.67 12.57 13.07
C GLY A 66 2.28 11.54 14.02
N MET A 67 1.96 10.26 13.84
CA MET A 67 2.56 9.17 14.62
C MET A 67 4.09 9.19 14.53
N ALA A 68 4.65 9.40 13.34
CA ALA A 68 6.09 9.48 13.15
C ALA A 68 6.73 10.71 13.83
N LEU A 69 6.04 11.85 13.80
CA LEU A 69 6.47 13.06 14.52
C LEU A 69 6.43 12.87 16.04
N ASP A 70 5.48 12.06 16.53
CA ASP A 70 5.37 11.67 17.95
C ASP A 70 6.39 10.57 18.36
N GLY A 71 7.36 10.27 17.50
CA GLY A 71 8.42 9.31 17.75
C GLY A 71 8.00 7.84 17.59
N LYS A 72 6.86 7.56 16.95
CA LYS A 72 6.46 6.20 16.59
C LYS A 72 7.12 5.77 15.28
N PHE A 73 7.33 4.46 15.15
CA PHE A 73 7.86 3.87 13.93
C PHE A 73 6.75 3.17 13.15
N VAL A 74 6.45 3.66 11.95
CA VAL A 74 5.43 3.10 11.07
C VAL A 74 6.10 2.27 9.98
N THR A 75 5.71 1.00 9.85
CA THR A 75 6.12 0.13 8.74
C THR A 75 4.92 -0.29 7.94
N ARG A 76 5.00 -0.14 6.61
CA ARG A 76 3.98 -0.61 5.67
C ARG A 76 4.63 -1.48 4.62
N VAL A 77 4.06 -2.66 4.42
CA VAL A 77 4.36 -3.51 3.27
C VAL A 77 3.24 -3.32 2.26
N ILE A 78 3.60 -2.84 1.07
CA ILE A 78 2.70 -2.63 -0.05
C ILE A 78 2.74 -3.90 -0.88
N TYR A 79 1.58 -4.48 -1.15
CA TYR A 79 1.44 -5.71 -1.93
C TYR A 79 0.41 -5.55 -3.04
N VAL A 80 0.52 -6.43 -4.04
CA VAL A 80 -0.45 -6.61 -5.11
C VAL A 80 -1.32 -7.81 -4.75
N GLU A 81 -2.62 -7.58 -4.60
CA GLU A 81 -3.58 -8.65 -4.35
C GLU A 81 -3.58 -9.69 -5.47
N ASN A 82 -3.81 -10.95 -5.12
CA ASN A 82 -4.05 -12.00 -6.11
C ASN A 82 -5.47 -11.83 -6.70
N PRO A 83 -5.63 -11.56 -8.01
CA PRO A 83 -6.94 -11.27 -8.60
C PRO A 83 -7.94 -12.42 -8.49
N THR A 84 -7.48 -13.67 -8.36
CA THR A 84 -8.38 -14.83 -8.22
C THR A 84 -8.85 -15.07 -6.79
N ALA A 85 -8.15 -14.49 -5.81
CA ALA A 85 -8.46 -14.64 -4.38
C ALA A 85 -9.01 -13.35 -3.74
N ALA A 86 -8.91 -12.22 -4.45
CA ALA A 86 -9.37 -10.93 -3.96
C ALA A 86 -10.89 -10.89 -3.84
N LEU A 87 -11.38 -10.52 -2.65
CA LEU A 87 -12.79 -10.26 -2.45
C LEU A 87 -13.18 -8.95 -3.16
N ALA A 88 -14.28 -9.00 -3.93
CA ALA A 88 -14.84 -7.81 -4.54
C ALA A 88 -15.36 -6.87 -3.44
N HIS A 89 -14.70 -5.72 -3.28
CA HIS A 89 -15.11 -4.70 -2.31
C HIS A 89 -15.27 -3.36 -3.01
N ALA A 90 -16.29 -2.59 -2.63
CA ALA A 90 -16.45 -1.20 -3.07
C ALA A 90 -15.25 -0.38 -2.60
N SER A 91 -14.47 0.18 -3.54
CA SER A 91 -13.32 1.01 -3.21
C SER A 91 -13.75 2.47 -3.22
N LYS A 92 -13.39 3.22 -2.17
CA LYS A 92 -13.52 4.68 -2.23
C LYS A 92 -12.46 5.20 -3.20
N PRO A 93 -12.82 6.07 -4.17
CA PRO A 93 -11.84 6.70 -5.03
C PRO A 93 -10.75 7.37 -4.19
N ASN A 94 -9.48 7.21 -4.60
CA ASN A 94 -8.31 7.85 -3.99
C ASN A 94 -7.98 7.48 -2.53
N GLN A 95 -8.52 6.37 -2.00
CA GLN A 95 -8.08 5.84 -0.72
C GLN A 95 -7.34 4.52 -0.92
N GLN A 96 -6.05 4.50 -0.57
CA GLN A 96 -5.31 3.25 -0.50
C GLN A 96 -5.81 2.42 0.67
N ARG A 97 -6.27 1.21 0.40
CA ARG A 97 -6.67 0.27 1.44
C ARG A 97 -5.46 -0.21 2.20
N TYR A 98 -5.64 -0.38 3.50
CA TYR A 98 -4.71 -1.02 4.38
C TYR A 98 -5.50 -1.69 5.50
N TYR A 99 -4.84 -2.61 6.19
CA TYR A 99 -5.30 -3.18 7.43
C TYR A 99 -4.09 -3.21 8.39
N GLU A 100 -4.37 -3.25 9.68
CA GLU A 100 -3.32 -3.35 10.68
C GLU A 100 -2.92 -4.81 10.84
N VAL A 101 -1.61 -5.06 10.71
CA VAL A 101 -1.01 -6.35 11.05
C VAL A 101 -0.92 -6.44 12.56
N ARG A 102 -1.13 -7.64 13.10
CA ARG A 102 -1.00 -7.86 14.54
C ARG A 102 0.41 -7.51 15.02
N PRO A 103 0.57 -7.01 16.26
CA PRO A 103 1.89 -6.64 16.79
C PRO A 103 2.92 -7.77 16.84
N ASP A 104 2.45 -9.03 16.87
CA ASP A 104 3.26 -10.25 16.97
C ASP A 104 3.53 -10.92 15.61
N ALA A 105 3.05 -10.35 14.50
CA ALA A 105 3.20 -10.92 13.16
C ALA A 105 4.17 -10.09 12.31
N ASP A 106 4.87 -10.75 11.39
CA ASP A 106 5.71 -10.08 10.39
C ASP A 106 4.81 -9.48 9.29
N PRO A 107 4.83 -8.14 9.07
CA PRO A 107 4.10 -7.51 7.98
C PRO A 107 4.45 -8.03 6.58
N LEU A 108 5.67 -8.54 6.37
CA LEU A 108 6.08 -9.10 5.08
C LEU A 108 5.42 -10.45 4.82
N GLU A 109 5.41 -11.34 5.83
CA GLU A 109 4.69 -12.62 5.76
C GLU A 109 3.18 -12.41 5.61
N ALA A 110 2.60 -11.45 6.35
CA ALA A 110 1.19 -11.11 6.23
C ALA A 110 0.83 -10.62 4.81
N ALA A 111 1.70 -9.80 4.21
CA ALA A 111 1.53 -9.33 2.85
C ALA A 111 1.67 -10.45 1.80
N ASP A 112 2.61 -11.38 2.00
CA ASP A 112 2.81 -12.55 1.13
C ASP A 112 1.62 -13.52 1.19
N ALA A 113 1.00 -13.67 2.35
CA ALA A 113 -0.21 -14.47 2.51
C ALA A 113 -1.43 -13.90 1.75
N LEU A 114 -1.48 -12.58 1.53
CA LEU A 114 -2.59 -11.91 0.83
C LEU A 114 -2.31 -11.63 -0.66
N GLY A 115 -1.05 -11.71 -1.09
CA GLY A 115 -0.66 -11.35 -2.44
C GLY A 115 0.84 -11.29 -2.58
N ARG A 116 1.33 -10.41 -3.47
CA ARG A 116 2.77 -10.28 -3.73
C ARG A 116 3.31 -8.96 -3.18
N PRO A 117 4.20 -8.97 -2.18
CA PRO A 117 4.89 -7.77 -1.71
C PRO A 117 5.68 -7.10 -2.83
N VAL A 118 5.58 -5.78 -2.98
CA VAL A 118 6.26 -5.01 -4.02
C VAL A 118 7.05 -3.81 -3.50
N ALA A 119 6.71 -3.28 -2.33
CA ALA A 119 7.47 -2.21 -1.70
C ALA A 119 7.33 -2.21 -0.18
N ILE A 120 8.34 -1.66 0.50
CA ILE A 120 8.34 -1.43 1.94
C ILE A 120 8.52 0.06 2.20
N LEU A 121 7.61 0.64 2.99
CA LEU A 121 7.68 2.00 3.49
C LEU A 121 7.98 1.96 4.99
N ARG A 122 8.91 2.80 5.42
CA ARG A 122 9.26 2.97 6.84
C ARG A 122 9.30 4.45 7.18
N ILE A 123 8.61 4.88 8.24
CA ILE A 123 8.51 6.27 8.67
C ILE A 123 8.86 6.37 10.16
N GLY A 124 9.58 7.41 10.58
CA GLY A 124 9.91 7.65 11.99
C GLY A 124 11.17 6.95 12.51
N SER A 125 12.01 6.36 11.64
CA SER A 125 13.22 5.64 12.08
C SER A 125 14.41 6.54 12.41
N ARG A 126 14.72 7.53 11.56
CA ARG A 126 15.97 8.30 11.63
C ARG A 126 15.76 9.73 11.19
N MET A 127 16.38 10.65 11.92
CA MET A 127 16.57 12.06 11.56
C MET A 127 18.00 12.27 11.02
N PRO A 128 18.24 13.27 10.15
CA PRO A 128 19.60 13.66 9.79
C PRO A 128 20.34 14.20 11.02
N GLY A 129 21.68 14.11 11.01
CA GLY A 129 22.51 14.72 12.06
C GLY A 129 22.51 16.25 11.96
N GLU A 130 23.18 16.91 12.91
CA GLU A 130 23.25 18.38 12.96
C GLU A 130 23.85 19.00 11.69
N SER A 131 24.83 18.33 11.07
CA SER A 131 25.44 18.74 9.81
C SER A 131 24.58 18.43 8.58
N GLY A 132 23.39 17.87 8.77
CA GLY A 132 22.49 17.44 7.70
C GLY A 132 22.59 15.95 7.35
N PRO A 133 21.96 15.54 6.24
CA PRO A 133 21.91 14.14 5.83
C PRO A 133 23.26 13.66 5.28
N ASP A 134 23.86 12.66 5.93
CA ASP A 134 25.08 12.00 5.48
C ASP A 134 24.81 10.86 4.47
N SER A 135 25.88 10.26 3.95
CA SER A 135 25.77 9.16 2.98
C SER A 135 25.05 7.94 3.55
N ALA A 136 25.28 7.61 4.83
CA ALA A 136 24.63 6.48 5.48
C ALA A 136 23.12 6.72 5.66
N PHE A 137 22.73 7.93 6.02
CA PHE A 137 21.34 8.36 6.15
C PHE A 137 20.60 8.30 4.81
N LEU A 138 21.28 8.67 3.73
CA LEU A 138 20.76 8.64 2.36
C LEU A 138 20.92 7.29 1.66
N TYR A 139 21.42 6.26 2.35
CA TYR A 139 21.68 4.92 1.77
C TYR A 139 22.57 4.96 0.53
N GLY A 140 23.59 5.83 0.52
CA GLY A 140 24.48 5.99 -0.63
C GLY A 140 23.86 6.72 -1.82
N SER A 141 22.63 7.25 -1.70
CA SER A 141 21.93 7.99 -2.75
C SER A 141 21.86 7.25 -4.10
N PRO A 142 21.15 6.11 -4.16
CA PRO A 142 21.02 5.35 -5.41
C PRO A 142 20.36 6.19 -6.52
N PRO A 143 20.62 5.88 -7.81
CA PRO A 143 20.04 6.60 -8.93
C PRO A 143 18.52 6.68 -8.89
N VAL A 144 17.95 7.84 -9.19
CA VAL A 144 16.49 8.07 -9.27
C VAL A 144 16.13 8.74 -10.59
N VAL A 145 15.07 8.27 -11.23
CA VAL A 145 14.51 8.89 -12.44
C VAL A 145 13.26 9.67 -12.04
N ARG A 146 13.24 10.99 -12.23
CA ARG A 146 12.02 11.78 -12.03
C ARG A 146 11.15 11.74 -13.28
N VAL A 147 9.87 11.41 -13.11
CA VAL A 147 8.91 11.33 -14.21
C VAL A 147 8.00 12.54 -14.14
N ARG A 148 8.28 13.56 -14.96
CA ARG A 148 7.43 14.76 -15.07
C ARG A 148 6.50 14.64 -16.28
N GLY A 149 5.28 15.18 -16.16
CA GLY A 149 4.43 15.47 -17.31
C GLY A 149 3.68 14.31 -17.97
N LEU A 150 3.75 13.07 -17.46
CA LEU A 150 2.84 12.00 -17.90
C LEU A 150 1.49 12.15 -17.19
N GLN A 151 0.59 12.96 -17.76
CA GLN A 151 -0.84 12.89 -17.49
C GLN A 151 -1.33 11.49 -17.88
N ILE A 152 -1.66 10.66 -16.90
CA ILE A 152 -2.34 9.41 -17.15
C ILE A 152 -3.81 9.72 -16.85
N ALA A 153 -4.64 9.74 -17.88
CA ALA A 153 -6.08 9.69 -17.67
C ALA A 153 -6.37 8.49 -16.75
N PRO A 154 -7.25 8.61 -15.75
CA PRO A 154 -7.64 7.47 -14.93
C PRO A 154 -7.99 6.30 -15.86
N PRO A 155 -7.70 5.04 -15.48
CA PRO A 155 -8.08 3.91 -16.30
C PRO A 155 -9.56 4.08 -16.66
N ARG A 156 -9.85 4.21 -17.95
CA ARG A 156 -11.21 4.01 -18.43
C ARG A 156 -11.48 2.56 -18.06
N ILE A 157 -12.27 2.36 -17.02
CA ILE A 157 -13.00 1.10 -16.87
C ILE A 157 -13.82 1.06 -18.14
N GLU A 158 -13.40 0.25 -19.11
CA GLU A 158 -14.29 -0.15 -20.19
C GLU A 158 -15.44 -0.82 -19.46
N GLU A 159 -16.54 -0.09 -19.29
CA GLU A 159 -17.79 -0.68 -18.88
C GLU A 159 -18.01 -1.85 -19.83
N LEU A 160 -18.01 -3.07 -19.29
CA LEU A 160 -18.41 -4.26 -20.01
C LEU A 160 -19.69 -3.91 -20.79
N PRO A 161 -19.73 -4.15 -22.11
CA PRO A 161 -20.88 -3.77 -22.91
C PRO A 161 -22.14 -4.32 -22.26
N PRO A 162 -23.18 -3.49 -22.05
CA PRO A 162 -24.41 -3.94 -21.45
C PRO A 162 -25.01 -5.03 -22.35
N GLY A 163 -25.11 -6.26 -21.84
CA GLY A 163 -25.77 -7.35 -22.56
C GLY A 163 -25.03 -8.68 -22.67
N LEU A 164 -23.89 -8.89 -22.01
CA LEU A 164 -23.41 -10.27 -21.88
C LEU A 164 -24.39 -11.05 -20.99
N PRO A 165 -24.96 -12.17 -21.47
CA PRO A 165 -25.84 -12.99 -20.65
C PRO A 165 -25.06 -13.41 -19.41
N GLN A 166 -25.58 -13.00 -18.25
CA GLN A 166 -25.05 -13.40 -16.96
C GLN A 166 -25.17 -14.94 -16.91
N ALA A 167 -24.04 -15.64 -17.06
CA ALA A 167 -24.03 -17.08 -16.97
C ALA A 167 -24.67 -17.46 -15.64
N ALA A 168 -25.77 -18.23 -15.71
CA ALA A 168 -26.52 -18.63 -14.54
C ALA A 168 -25.57 -19.28 -13.55
N VAL A 169 -25.35 -18.63 -12.40
CA VAL A 169 -24.58 -19.20 -11.31
C VAL A 169 -25.38 -20.44 -10.85
N PRO A 170 -24.86 -21.67 -10.96
CA PRO A 170 -25.59 -22.83 -10.50
C PRO A 170 -25.79 -22.67 -8.99
N GLN A 171 -27.05 -22.51 -8.57
CA GLN A 171 -27.42 -22.49 -7.17
C GLN A 171 -27.19 -23.88 -6.59
N VAL A 172 -26.05 -24.09 -5.95
CA VAL A 172 -25.84 -25.25 -5.09
C VAL A 172 -26.70 -25.06 -3.85
N ALA A 173 -27.78 -25.82 -3.75
CA ALA A 173 -28.64 -25.84 -2.58
C ALA A 173 -27.86 -26.38 -1.38
N VAL A 174 -27.59 -25.53 -0.39
CA VAL A 174 -27.06 -25.95 0.91
C VAL A 174 -28.23 -26.53 1.71
N PRO A 175 -28.23 -27.83 2.09
CA PRO A 175 -29.30 -28.40 2.89
C PRO A 175 -29.31 -27.74 4.27
N ARG A 176 -30.47 -27.21 4.67
CA ARG A 176 -30.70 -26.73 6.04
C ARG A 176 -30.69 -27.94 6.98
N GLY A 177 -29.65 -28.05 7.81
CA GLY A 177 -29.63 -29.01 8.89
C GLY A 177 -30.67 -28.62 9.96
N ASP A 178 -31.62 -29.52 10.21
CA ASP A 178 -32.58 -29.40 11.31
C ASP A 178 -31.86 -29.50 12.66
N VAL A 179 -31.76 -28.38 13.38
CA VAL A 179 -31.37 -28.37 14.78
C VAL A 179 -32.59 -28.72 15.62
N ALA A 180 -32.86 -30.03 15.76
CA ALA A 180 -33.86 -30.53 16.68
C ALA A 180 -33.43 -30.23 18.13
N ARG A 181 -34.17 -29.34 18.79
CA ARG A 181 -34.12 -29.12 20.24
C ARG A 181 -34.63 -30.38 20.93
N ARG A 182 -33.75 -31.19 21.52
CA ARG A 182 -34.13 -32.21 22.51
C ARG A 182 -34.06 -31.60 23.90
N SER A 183 -35.22 -31.40 24.51
CA SER A 183 -35.37 -31.27 25.95
C SER A 183 -36.10 -32.51 26.50
N LEU A 184 -35.84 -32.77 27.80
CA LEU A 184 -36.45 -33.74 28.71
C LEU A 184 -35.81 -35.14 28.83
N PHE A 185 -35.12 -35.32 29.96
CA PHE A 185 -35.30 -36.49 30.83
C PHE A 185 -35.57 -35.99 32.26
N PRO A 186 -36.53 -36.56 33.02
CA PRO A 186 -36.75 -36.25 34.42
C PRO A 186 -35.86 -37.13 35.32
N LEU A 187 -35.48 -36.59 36.48
CA LEU A 187 -34.88 -37.33 37.59
C LEU A 187 -35.95 -38.20 38.27
N ARG A 188 -35.60 -39.47 38.55
CA ARG A 188 -36.15 -40.27 39.65
C ARG A 188 -35.03 -40.53 40.64
#